data_AF-F9H9U0-F1
#
_entry.id   AF-F9H9U0-F1
#
_cell.length_a   1.000
_cell.length_b   1.000
_cell.length_c   1.000
_cell.angle_alpha   90.00
_cell.angle_beta   90.00
_cell.angle_gamma   90.00
#
_symmetry.space_group_name_H-M   'P 1'
#
loop_
_entity.id
_entity.type
_entity.pdbx_description
1 polymer ?
#
loop_
_entity_poly.entity_id
_entity_poly.type
_entity_poly.pdbx_seq_one_letter_code
_entity_poly.pdbx_strand_id
1 'polypeptide(L)'
;MVQLSISFKTSTKMTSIKHNNRDLTEEEFKQPQHQHIDQDKIHENIYIKQEPIKEAYEKIFGSALEEYNSKQTRKDRRIEDYFQHVKKSKTLDLQREFIVGIGDKYDWDRIKNSTEAKRWVGEKLAEYVEEFQERHPHLYIYNAAVHLDEKGHPHAHFNIIPVAEGYKKGLSIQPSFKKALQNEGNFEKGRHQLRVFKEQEVKILS
;
A
#
# COMPACT_ATOMS: atom_id res chain seq x y z
N MET A 1 -27.09 14.77 6.61
CA MET A 1 -25.63 14.57 6.64
C MET A 1 -25.11 14.72 5.23
N VAL A 2 -24.00 15.43 5.02
CA VAL A 2 -23.35 15.46 3.69
C VAL A 2 -22.70 14.09 3.50
N GLN A 3 -23.12 13.35 2.48
CA GLN A 3 -22.49 12.08 2.13
C GLN A 3 -21.22 12.38 1.34
N LEU A 4 -20.06 12.08 1.93
CA LEU A 4 -18.77 12.26 1.26
C LEU A 4 -18.50 11.08 0.33
N SER A 5 -17.86 11.36 -0.81
CA SER A 5 -17.44 10.30 -1.73
C SER A 5 -16.26 9.50 -1.18
N ILE A 6 -16.09 8.24 -1.60
CA ILE A 6 -14.89 7.45 -1.27
C ILE A 6 -14.11 7.19 -2.55
N SER A 7 -12.82 7.48 -2.54
CA SER A 7 -11.91 7.15 -3.64
C SER A 7 -10.99 6.01 -3.24
N PHE A 8 -10.88 4.99 -4.10
CA PHE A 8 -9.99 3.84 -3.89
C PHE A 8 -9.14 3.59 -5.14
N LYS A 9 -7.87 3.99 -5.07
CA LYS A 9 -6.90 3.88 -6.17
C LYS A 9 -5.82 2.87 -5.80
N THR A 10 -5.26 2.23 -6.82
CA THR A 10 -4.09 1.37 -6.63
C THR A 10 -3.18 1.42 -7.84
N SER A 11 -1.88 1.31 -7.61
CA SER A 11 -0.87 1.35 -8.65
C SER A 11 0.35 0.52 -8.26
N THR A 12 1.04 -0.02 -9.27
CA THR A 12 2.38 -0.60 -9.12
C THR A 12 3.48 0.40 -9.53
N LYS A 13 3.10 1.60 -9.97
CA LYS A 13 3.99 2.61 -10.57
C LYS A 13 4.00 3.96 -9.84
N MET A 14 3.10 4.18 -8.89
CA MET A 14 2.96 5.47 -8.20
C MET A 14 3.67 5.53 -6.85
N THR A 15 4.37 4.47 -6.47
CA THR A 15 4.99 4.41 -5.15
C THR A 15 6.15 5.38 -4.99
N SER A 16 5.99 6.35 -4.09
CA SER A 16 7.08 7.16 -3.56
C SER A 16 7.06 7.13 -2.03
N ILE A 17 7.89 6.26 -1.44
CA ILE A 17 7.95 6.08 0.03
C ILE A 17 8.44 7.36 0.72
N LYS A 18 9.39 8.08 0.11
CA LYS A 18 9.83 9.38 0.61
C LYS A 18 8.68 10.38 0.68
N HIS A 19 7.88 10.47 -0.37
CA HIS A 19 6.70 11.34 -0.38
C HIS A 19 5.70 10.91 0.70
N ASN A 20 5.38 9.61 0.79
CA ASN A 20 4.43 9.09 1.77
C ASN A 20 4.85 9.39 3.21
N ASN A 21 6.15 9.31 3.50
CA ASN A 21 6.73 9.56 4.81
C ASN A 21 7.15 11.02 5.07
N ARG A 22 6.93 11.91 4.09
CA ARG A 22 7.47 13.29 4.10
C ARG A 22 8.98 13.37 4.36
N ASP A 23 9.71 12.32 3.98
CA ASP A 23 11.16 12.21 4.02
C ASP A 23 11.76 12.80 2.73
N LEU A 24 11.51 14.10 2.54
CA LEU A 24 11.90 14.88 1.38
C LEU A 24 12.89 15.96 1.79
N THR A 25 13.89 16.22 0.94
CA THR A 25 14.75 17.39 1.11
C THR A 25 14.01 18.68 0.77
N GLU A 26 14.55 19.83 1.20
CA GLU A 26 13.99 21.14 0.81
C GLU A 26 13.93 21.34 -0.71
N GLU A 27 14.88 20.77 -1.46
CA GLU A 27 14.89 20.81 -2.92
C GLU A 27 13.80 19.90 -3.51
N GLU A 28 13.60 18.72 -2.93
CA GLU A 28 12.51 17.81 -3.31
C GLU A 28 11.14 18.48 -3.05
N PHE A 29 10.93 19.15 -1.91
CA PHE A 29 9.69 19.89 -1.64
C PHE A 29 9.36 20.99 -2.67
N LYS A 30 10.36 21.58 -3.32
CA LYS A 30 10.16 22.61 -4.37
C LYS A 30 9.70 22.02 -5.70
N GLN A 31 9.80 20.71 -5.90
CA GLN A 31 9.41 20.07 -7.15
C GLN A 31 7.90 20.17 -7.39
N PRO A 32 7.43 20.27 -8.65
CA PRO A 32 6.01 20.45 -8.97
C PRO A 32 5.09 19.39 -8.35
N GLN A 33 5.58 18.17 -8.14
CA GLN A 33 4.83 17.07 -7.55
C GLN A 33 4.61 17.22 -6.04
N HIS A 34 5.26 18.18 -5.36
CA HIS A 34 5.18 18.36 -3.90
C HIS A 34 4.67 19.75 -3.51
N GLN A 35 4.42 20.64 -4.47
CA GLN A 35 3.92 22.01 -4.24
C GLN A 35 2.53 22.09 -3.57
N HIS A 36 1.79 20.99 -3.55
CA HIS A 36 0.46 20.91 -2.92
C HIS A 36 0.50 20.57 -1.43
N ILE A 37 1.69 20.24 -0.89
CA ILE A 37 1.92 19.92 0.52
C ILE A 37 2.06 21.23 1.32
N ASP A 38 1.23 21.37 2.36
CA ASP A 38 1.30 22.43 3.36
C ASP A 38 2.28 21.99 4.46
N GLN A 39 3.53 22.45 4.38
CA GLN A 39 4.60 21.98 5.28
C GLN A 39 4.30 22.28 6.76
N ASP A 40 3.56 23.35 7.03
CA ASP A 40 3.16 23.73 8.40
C ASP A 40 2.21 22.69 9.01
N LYS A 41 1.57 21.84 8.21
CA LYS A 41 0.61 20.80 8.65
C LYS A 41 1.14 19.38 8.56
N ILE A 42 2.39 19.16 8.16
CA ILE A 42 2.98 17.81 8.13
C ILE A 42 2.86 17.11 9.49
N HIS A 43 2.93 17.87 10.58
CA HIS A 43 2.78 17.37 11.95
C HIS A 43 1.36 16.86 12.28
N GLU A 44 0.36 17.15 11.44
CA GLU A 44 -1.00 16.63 11.55
C GLU A 44 -1.15 15.25 10.88
N ASN A 45 -0.22 14.84 10.02
CA ASN A 45 -0.25 13.53 9.37
C ASN A 45 -0.14 12.39 10.39
N ILE A 46 -0.74 11.25 10.06
CA ILE A 46 -0.71 10.04 10.90
C ILE A 46 0.17 9.00 10.23
N TYR A 47 1.25 8.58 10.89
CA TYR A 47 2.15 7.53 10.38
C TYR A 47 1.86 6.22 11.11
N ILE A 48 1.40 5.22 10.36
CA ILE A 48 0.94 3.94 10.90
C ILE A 48 2.07 2.91 10.83
N LYS A 49 2.81 2.88 9.71
CA LYS A 49 3.91 1.94 9.51
C LYS A 49 5.01 2.48 8.59
N GLN A 50 6.27 2.24 8.96
CA GLN A 50 7.45 2.67 8.21
C GLN A 50 8.56 1.61 8.24
N GLU A 51 8.28 0.44 7.68
CA GLU A 51 9.24 -0.66 7.58
C GLU A 51 10.04 -0.56 6.28
N PRO A 52 11.37 -0.71 6.28
CA PRO A 52 12.14 -0.79 5.05
C PRO A 52 11.71 -2.00 4.21
N ILE A 53 11.38 -1.80 2.93
CA ILE A 53 10.86 -2.87 2.06
C ILE A 53 11.78 -4.10 2.00
N LYS A 54 13.10 -3.91 2.05
CA LYS A 54 14.05 -5.04 2.05
C LYS A 54 13.94 -5.90 3.31
N GLU A 55 13.75 -5.28 4.48
CA GLU A 55 13.56 -5.98 5.74
C GLU A 55 12.22 -6.72 5.75
N ALA A 56 11.16 -6.09 5.23
CA ALA A 56 9.86 -6.75 5.04
C ALA A 56 9.98 -7.98 4.12
N TYR A 57 10.77 -7.88 3.04
CA TYR A 57 11.02 -9.01 2.13
C TYR A 57 11.73 -10.18 2.83
N GLU A 58 12.75 -9.89 3.64
CA GLU A 58 13.46 -10.91 4.41
C GLU A 58 12.52 -11.58 5.43
N LYS A 59 11.74 -10.78 6.16
CA LYS A 59 10.75 -11.27 7.13
C LYS A 59 9.70 -12.19 6.50
N ILE A 60 9.20 -11.83 5.31
CA ILE A 60 8.12 -12.57 4.65
C ILE A 60 8.66 -13.81 3.94
N PHE A 61 9.75 -13.67 3.17
CA PHE A 61 10.20 -14.69 2.23
C PHE A 61 11.48 -15.43 2.65
N GLY A 62 12.19 -14.97 3.68
CA GLY A 62 13.50 -15.50 4.08
C GLY A 62 13.50 -17.01 4.33
N SER A 63 12.58 -17.50 5.17
CA SER A 63 12.49 -18.95 5.44
C SER A 63 12.16 -19.76 4.18
N ALA A 64 11.29 -19.27 3.30
CA ALA A 64 10.95 -19.95 2.05
C ALA A 64 12.11 -19.91 1.04
N LEU A 65 12.91 -18.85 1.04
CA LEU A 65 14.11 -18.70 0.23
C LEU A 65 15.20 -19.69 0.67
N GLU A 66 15.42 -19.82 1.98
CA GLU A 66 16.35 -20.79 2.56
C GLU A 66 15.94 -22.23 2.20
N GLU A 67 14.65 -22.55 2.39
CA GLU A 67 14.10 -23.86 2.02
C GLU A 67 14.30 -24.15 0.52
N TYR A 68 13.99 -23.19 -0.34
CA TYR A 68 14.20 -23.31 -1.78
C TYR A 68 15.68 -23.53 -2.14
N ASN A 69 16.58 -22.74 -1.56
CA ASN A 69 18.02 -22.79 -1.83
C ASN A 69 18.68 -24.06 -1.30
N SER A 70 18.21 -24.62 -0.19
CA SER A 70 18.71 -25.89 0.37
C SER A 70 18.52 -27.08 -0.58
N LYS A 71 17.48 -27.02 -1.42
CA LYS A 71 17.16 -28.05 -2.42
C LYS A 71 17.92 -27.87 -3.75
N GLN A 72 18.67 -26.78 -3.93
CA GLN A 72 19.40 -26.51 -5.18
C GLN A 72 20.81 -27.09 -5.14
N THR A 73 21.08 -28.05 -6.05
CA THR A 73 22.44 -28.58 -6.27
C THR A 73 23.27 -27.70 -7.20
N ARG A 74 22.61 -26.93 -8.07
CA ARG A 74 23.23 -26.04 -9.04
C ARG A 74 23.35 -24.61 -8.51
N LYS A 75 24.56 -24.06 -8.49
CA LYS A 75 24.83 -22.70 -7.99
C LYS A 75 24.03 -21.63 -8.72
N ASP A 76 23.87 -21.73 -10.04
CA ASP A 76 23.14 -20.77 -10.87
C ASP A 76 21.62 -20.74 -10.62
N ARG A 77 21.07 -21.74 -9.89
CA ARG A 77 19.65 -21.79 -9.53
C ARG A 77 19.35 -21.23 -8.14
N ARG A 78 20.39 -21.00 -7.32
CA ARG A 78 20.24 -20.38 -6.00
C ARG A 78 19.94 -18.89 -6.18
N ILE A 79 19.11 -18.36 -5.29
CA ILE A 79 18.78 -16.94 -5.26
C ILE A 79 19.40 -16.35 -4.01
N GLU A 80 20.36 -15.44 -4.18
CA GLU A 80 21.07 -14.80 -3.06
C GLU A 80 20.26 -13.67 -2.45
N ASP A 81 19.72 -12.78 -3.29
CA ASP A 81 18.89 -11.64 -2.88
C ASP A 81 17.53 -11.76 -3.56
N TYR A 82 16.52 -12.18 -2.79
CA TYR A 82 15.18 -12.39 -3.33
C TYR A 82 14.49 -11.08 -3.70
N PHE A 83 14.74 -10.00 -2.98
CA PHE A 83 14.22 -8.68 -3.32
C PHE A 83 14.72 -8.22 -4.69
N GLN A 84 16.02 -8.36 -4.98
CA GLN A 84 16.59 -8.02 -6.29
C GLN A 84 16.12 -8.99 -7.38
N HIS A 85 15.94 -10.27 -7.04
CA HIS A 85 15.38 -11.26 -7.96
C HIS A 85 13.96 -10.85 -8.40
N VAL A 86 13.10 -10.48 -7.45
CA VAL A 86 11.73 -10.02 -7.72
C VAL A 86 11.74 -8.69 -8.47
N LYS A 87 12.60 -7.74 -8.09
CA LYS A 87 12.72 -6.44 -8.77
C LYS A 87 13.10 -6.57 -10.25
N LYS A 88 13.88 -7.60 -10.61
CA LYS A 88 14.26 -7.90 -12.01
C LYS A 88 13.21 -8.74 -12.75
N SER A 89 12.26 -9.32 -12.03
CA SER A 89 11.21 -10.16 -12.60
C SER A 89 10.18 -9.33 -13.36
N LYS A 90 9.67 -9.89 -14.46
CA LYS A 90 8.54 -9.34 -15.22
C LYS A 90 7.19 -9.95 -14.81
N THR A 91 7.21 -10.95 -13.95
CA THR A 91 6.02 -11.76 -13.60
C THR A 91 5.64 -11.70 -12.13
N LEU A 92 6.56 -11.23 -11.28
CA LEU A 92 6.34 -11.10 -9.84
C LEU A 92 6.00 -9.65 -9.48
N ASP A 93 5.12 -9.47 -8.51
CA ASP A 93 4.63 -8.17 -8.09
C ASP A 93 5.48 -7.62 -6.93
N LEU A 94 6.50 -6.81 -7.23
CA LEU A 94 7.42 -6.27 -6.20
C LEU A 94 6.68 -5.61 -5.03
N GLN A 95 5.68 -4.79 -5.35
CA GLN A 95 4.82 -4.11 -4.39
C GLN A 95 3.62 -3.48 -5.09
N ARG A 96 2.70 -2.96 -4.30
CA ARG A 96 1.54 -2.19 -4.78
C ARG A 96 1.16 -1.12 -3.77
N GLU A 97 0.88 0.07 -4.26
CA GLU A 97 0.33 1.15 -3.45
C GLU A 97 -1.20 1.17 -3.55
N PHE A 98 -1.84 1.49 -2.43
CA PHE A 98 -3.23 1.86 -2.33
C PHE A 98 -3.33 3.30 -1.84
N ILE A 99 -4.25 4.05 -2.43
CA ILE A 99 -4.59 5.42 -2.01
C ILE A 99 -6.09 5.45 -1.77
N VAL A 100 -6.48 5.72 -0.53
CA VAL A 100 -7.88 5.71 -0.09
C VAL A 100 -8.22 7.06 0.50
N GLY A 101 -9.19 7.76 -0.09
CA GLY A 101 -9.57 9.11 0.33
C GLY A 101 -11.07 9.24 0.58
N ILE A 102 -11.44 10.12 1.52
CA ILE A 102 -12.84 10.42 1.86
C ILE A 102 -13.13 11.87 1.51
N GLY A 103 -14.18 12.09 0.72
CA GLY A 103 -14.55 13.35 0.08
C GLY A 103 -13.66 13.68 -1.11
N ASP A 104 -14.03 14.74 -1.82
CA ASP A 104 -13.16 15.39 -2.79
C ASP A 104 -12.79 16.81 -2.34
N LYS A 105 -11.94 17.51 -3.10
CA LYS A 105 -11.54 18.87 -2.75
C LYS A 105 -12.76 19.81 -2.61
N TYR A 106 -13.77 19.65 -3.45
CA TYR A 106 -14.95 20.51 -3.44
C TYR A 106 -15.80 20.29 -2.17
N ASP A 107 -15.91 19.04 -1.71
CA ASP A 107 -16.57 18.72 -0.45
C ASP A 107 -15.89 19.44 0.73
N TRP A 108 -14.56 19.34 0.81
CA TRP A 108 -13.79 19.87 1.93
C TRP A 108 -13.65 21.39 1.92
N ASP A 109 -13.58 22.02 0.75
CA ASP A 109 -13.54 23.49 0.61
C ASP A 109 -14.83 24.16 1.13
N ARG A 110 -15.95 23.42 1.22
CA ARG A 110 -17.25 23.92 1.68
C ARG A 110 -17.49 23.71 3.17
N ILE A 111 -16.71 22.86 3.83
CA ILE A 111 -16.82 22.61 5.27
C ILE A 111 -16.08 23.74 6.00
N LYS A 112 -16.83 24.63 6.65
CA LYS A 112 -16.23 25.66 7.50
C LYS A 112 -15.50 25.02 8.68
N ASN A 113 -14.32 25.54 9.03
CA ASN A 113 -13.48 25.03 10.12
C ASN A 113 -13.19 23.52 10.00
N SER A 114 -12.87 23.06 8.79
CA SER A 114 -12.72 21.64 8.47
C SER A 114 -11.57 20.94 9.20
N THR A 115 -10.71 21.62 9.96
CA THR A 115 -9.53 21.02 10.61
C THR A 115 -9.91 19.86 11.52
N GLU A 116 -10.87 20.05 12.42
CA GLU A 116 -11.32 18.98 13.33
C GLU A 116 -11.98 17.82 12.57
N ALA A 117 -12.79 18.14 11.55
CA ALA A 117 -13.41 17.13 10.69
C ALA A 117 -12.37 16.33 9.88
N LYS A 118 -11.33 17.00 9.36
CA LYS A 118 -10.21 16.35 8.65
C LYS A 118 -9.43 15.43 9.57
N ARG A 119 -9.19 15.85 10.82
CA ARG A 119 -8.53 15.03 11.84
C ARG A 119 -9.35 13.78 12.15
N TRP A 120 -10.64 13.94 12.41
CA TRP A 120 -11.55 12.82 12.67
C TRP A 120 -11.61 11.83 11.49
N VAL A 121 -11.73 12.33 10.25
CA VAL A 121 -11.66 11.48 9.06
C VAL A 121 -10.28 10.81 8.92
N GLY A 122 -9.20 11.52 9.28
CA GLY A 122 -7.85 10.97 9.29
C GLY A 122 -7.72 9.79 10.25
N GLU A 123 -8.27 9.89 11.45
CA GLU A 123 -8.32 8.80 12.44
C GLU A 123 -9.12 7.61 11.91
N LYS A 124 -10.25 7.85 11.23
CA LYS A 124 -11.03 6.78 10.57
C LYS A 124 -10.31 6.11 9.41
N LEU A 125 -9.53 6.87 8.65
CA LEU A 125 -8.66 6.29 7.63
C LEU A 125 -7.53 5.46 8.25
N ALA A 126 -6.98 5.89 9.39
CA ALA A 126 -5.95 5.12 10.08
C ALA A 126 -6.48 3.79 10.62
N GLU A 127 -7.63 3.82 11.32
CA GLU A 127 -8.35 2.63 11.79
C GLU A 127 -8.65 1.66 10.64
N TYR A 128 -9.15 2.18 9.52
CA TYR A 128 -9.40 1.38 8.33
C TYR A 128 -8.14 0.68 7.79
N VAL A 129 -6.98 1.35 7.79
CA VAL A 129 -5.72 0.76 7.30
C VAL A 129 -5.22 -0.34 8.24
N GLU A 130 -5.41 -0.19 9.55
CA GLU A 130 -5.08 -1.22 10.53
C GLU A 130 -5.99 -2.45 10.34
N GLU A 131 -7.31 -2.24 10.27
CA GLU A 131 -8.28 -3.31 10.00
C GLU A 131 -8.08 -3.96 8.63
N PHE A 132 -7.64 -3.20 7.63
CA PHE A 132 -7.29 -3.75 6.31
C PHE A 132 -6.23 -4.83 6.43
N GLN A 133 -5.18 -4.61 7.23
CA GLN A 133 -4.13 -5.60 7.43
C GLN A 133 -4.67 -6.88 8.08
N GLU A 134 -5.62 -6.77 9.00
CA GLU A 134 -6.24 -7.92 9.66
C GLU A 134 -7.13 -8.72 8.70
N ARG A 135 -7.92 -8.02 7.86
CA ARG A 135 -8.79 -8.65 6.86
C ARG A 135 -8.02 -9.28 5.69
N HIS A 136 -6.85 -8.73 5.36
CA HIS A 136 -6.05 -9.14 4.22
C HIS A 136 -4.64 -9.63 4.62
N PRO A 137 -4.53 -10.82 5.25
CA PRO A 137 -3.23 -11.36 5.67
C PRO A 137 -2.28 -11.64 4.50
N HIS A 138 -2.79 -11.79 3.26
CA HIS A 138 -1.96 -11.96 2.06
C HIS A 138 -1.53 -10.63 1.43
N LEU A 139 -1.90 -9.48 1.99
CA LEU A 139 -1.50 -8.15 1.53
C LEU A 139 -0.72 -7.43 2.65
N TYR A 140 0.53 -7.83 2.84
CA TYR A 140 1.36 -7.29 3.91
C TYR A 140 1.68 -5.81 3.71
N ILE A 141 1.14 -4.94 4.56
CA ILE A 141 1.45 -3.53 4.62
C ILE A 141 2.84 -3.35 5.21
N TYR A 142 3.75 -2.71 4.49
CA TYR A 142 5.08 -2.36 5.01
C TYR A 142 5.24 -0.85 5.22
N ASN A 143 4.44 -0.01 4.55
CA ASN A 143 4.41 1.42 4.77
C ASN A 143 2.97 1.94 4.71
N ALA A 144 2.60 2.84 5.63
CA ALA A 144 1.28 3.44 5.68
C ALA A 144 1.30 4.80 6.37
N ALA A 145 0.66 5.79 5.75
CA ALA A 145 0.51 7.15 6.25
C ALA A 145 -0.82 7.77 5.81
N VAL A 146 -1.40 8.61 6.65
CA VAL A 146 -2.57 9.45 6.33
C VAL A 146 -2.10 10.89 6.18
N HIS A 147 -2.40 11.49 5.03
CA HIS A 147 -2.05 12.86 4.70
C HIS A 147 -3.23 13.79 4.97
N LEU A 148 -3.02 14.73 5.88
CA LEU A 148 -3.95 15.82 6.23
C LEU A 148 -3.41 17.20 5.83
N ASP A 149 -2.13 17.23 5.45
CA ASP A 149 -1.34 18.40 5.08
C ASP A 149 -1.53 18.85 3.63
N GLU A 150 -2.36 18.18 2.84
CA GLU A 150 -2.59 18.57 1.45
C GLU A 150 -3.85 19.45 1.30
N LYS A 151 -3.82 20.37 0.32
CA LYS A 151 -4.96 21.25 -0.01
C LYS A 151 -6.23 20.50 -0.49
N GLY A 152 -6.18 19.17 -0.56
CA GLY A 152 -7.28 18.31 -0.96
C GLY A 152 -8.05 17.74 0.24
N HIS A 153 -8.44 16.48 0.07
CA HIS A 153 -9.18 15.69 1.03
C HIS A 153 -8.22 14.79 1.84
N PRO A 154 -8.52 14.46 3.11
CA PRO A 154 -7.81 13.42 3.85
C PRO A 154 -7.75 12.12 3.05
N HIS A 155 -6.55 11.55 2.96
CA HIS A 155 -6.36 10.28 2.28
C HIS A 155 -5.19 9.49 2.89
N ALA A 156 -5.33 8.17 2.87
CA ALA A 156 -4.30 7.23 3.29
C ALA A 156 -3.53 6.72 2.08
N HIS A 157 -2.21 6.75 2.18
CA HIS A 157 -1.30 5.98 1.35
C HIS A 157 -0.87 4.75 2.13
N PHE A 158 -0.97 3.57 1.54
CA PHE A 158 -0.35 2.37 2.10
C PHE A 158 0.20 1.45 1.02
N ASN A 159 1.40 0.96 1.25
CA ASN A 159 2.16 0.11 0.34
C ASN A 159 2.19 -1.30 0.87
N ILE A 160 1.82 -2.24 0.00
CA ILE A 160 1.79 -3.66 0.32
C ILE A 160 2.78 -4.46 -0.50
N ILE A 161 3.18 -5.59 0.07
CA ILE A 161 3.80 -6.71 -0.63
C ILE A 161 2.72 -7.80 -0.70
N PRO A 162 2.29 -8.21 -1.91
CA PRO A 162 1.36 -9.32 -2.01
C PRO A 162 2.09 -10.61 -1.65
N VAL A 163 1.50 -11.47 -0.82
CA VAL A 163 2.09 -12.73 -0.36
C VAL A 163 1.19 -13.86 -0.80
N ALA A 164 1.58 -14.56 -1.84
CA ALA A 164 0.77 -15.62 -2.41
C ALA A 164 1.38 -17.00 -2.15
N GLU A 165 0.53 -17.96 -1.82
CA GLU A 165 0.95 -19.29 -1.37
C GLU A 165 0.55 -20.41 -2.34
N GLY A 166 1.08 -21.61 -2.10
CA GLY A 166 0.72 -22.83 -2.82
C GLY A 166 1.41 -22.97 -4.18
N TYR A 167 2.61 -22.39 -4.33
CA TYR A 167 3.42 -22.58 -5.54
C TYR A 167 4.14 -23.92 -5.52
N LYS A 168 4.08 -24.64 -6.65
CA LYS A 168 4.80 -25.92 -6.85
C LYS A 168 6.19 -25.75 -7.48
N LYS A 169 6.49 -24.56 -8.01
CA LYS A 169 7.73 -24.22 -8.71
C LYS A 169 8.29 -22.92 -8.14
N GLY A 170 9.59 -22.87 -7.88
CA GLY A 170 10.22 -21.76 -7.18
C GLY A 170 9.99 -21.85 -5.67
N LEU A 171 9.95 -20.70 -4.99
CA LEU A 171 9.60 -20.61 -3.58
C LEU A 171 8.13 -21.03 -3.39
N SER A 172 7.81 -21.62 -2.23
CA SER A 172 6.46 -22.05 -1.84
C SER A 172 5.49 -20.88 -1.70
N ILE A 173 6.03 -19.73 -1.30
CA ILE A 173 5.36 -18.42 -1.26
C ILE A 173 6.07 -17.45 -2.21
N GLN A 174 5.31 -16.64 -2.95
CA GLN A 174 5.84 -15.71 -3.95
C GLN A 174 5.02 -14.42 -3.99
N PRO A 175 5.63 -13.29 -4.40
CA PRO A 175 4.89 -12.06 -4.54
C PRO A 175 4.05 -12.03 -5.81
N SER A 176 2.74 -12.22 -5.63
CA SER A 176 1.77 -12.15 -6.72
C SER A 176 0.41 -11.66 -6.21
N PHE A 177 0.02 -10.47 -6.64
CA PHE A 177 -1.23 -9.84 -6.20
C PHE A 177 -2.46 -10.63 -6.62
N LYS A 178 -2.48 -11.13 -7.86
CA LYS A 178 -3.58 -11.94 -8.38
C LYS A 178 -3.80 -13.19 -7.54
N LYS A 179 -2.73 -13.91 -7.21
CA LYS A 179 -2.78 -15.17 -6.46
C LYS A 179 -3.04 -14.91 -4.98
N ALA A 180 -2.50 -13.83 -4.40
CA ALA A 180 -2.82 -13.39 -3.04
C ALA A 180 -4.34 -13.16 -2.87
N LEU A 181 -4.98 -12.44 -3.79
CA LEU A 181 -6.44 -12.29 -3.78
C LEU A 181 -7.18 -13.63 -3.92
N GLN A 182 -6.63 -14.60 -4.65
CA GLN A 182 -7.21 -15.95 -4.71
C GLN A 182 -7.04 -16.71 -3.40
N ASN A 183 -5.93 -16.52 -2.69
CA ASN A 183 -5.72 -17.08 -1.35
C ASN A 183 -6.75 -16.52 -0.34
N GLU A 184 -7.22 -15.29 -0.56
CA GLU A 184 -8.31 -14.65 0.20
C GLU A 184 -9.73 -14.97 -0.33
N GLY A 185 -9.86 -15.92 -1.27
CA GLY A 185 -11.16 -16.38 -1.77
C GLY A 185 -11.73 -15.59 -2.96
N ASN A 186 -11.02 -14.58 -3.46
CA ASN A 186 -11.41 -13.85 -4.66
C ASN A 186 -10.87 -14.53 -5.93
N PHE A 187 -11.68 -15.45 -6.49
CA PHE A 187 -11.35 -16.25 -7.68
C PHE A 187 -11.68 -15.58 -9.02
N GLU A 188 -12.12 -14.32 -9.00
CA GLU A 188 -12.44 -13.57 -10.20
C GLU A 188 -11.22 -13.39 -11.12
N LYS A 189 -11.47 -13.05 -12.39
CA LYS A 189 -10.43 -13.00 -13.43
C LYS A 189 -10.18 -11.59 -13.97
N GLY A 190 -8.90 -11.31 -14.24
CA GLY A 190 -8.46 -10.09 -14.92
C GLY A 190 -8.87 -8.83 -14.18
N ARG A 191 -9.36 -7.83 -14.92
CA ARG A 191 -9.79 -6.54 -14.33
C ARG A 191 -10.98 -6.69 -13.39
N HIS A 192 -11.78 -7.75 -13.53
CA HIS A 192 -12.94 -7.97 -12.67
C HIS A 192 -12.54 -8.28 -11.23
N GLN A 193 -11.45 -9.03 -11.03
CA GLN A 193 -10.95 -9.38 -9.70
C GLN A 193 -10.64 -8.15 -8.86
N LEU A 194 -9.88 -7.21 -9.44
CA LEU A 194 -9.56 -5.96 -8.78
C LEU A 194 -10.82 -5.09 -8.57
N ARG A 195 -11.77 -5.10 -9.51
CA ARG A 195 -13.01 -4.36 -9.37
C ARG A 195 -13.84 -4.83 -8.17
N VAL A 196 -14.05 -6.15 -8.04
CA VAL A 196 -14.81 -6.73 -6.91
C VAL A 196 -14.13 -6.44 -5.59
N PHE A 197 -12.80 -6.62 -5.53
CA PHE A 197 -12.01 -6.28 -4.36
C PHE A 197 -12.24 -4.81 -3.94
N LYS A 198 -12.10 -3.87 -4.88
CA LYS A 198 -12.34 -2.45 -4.60
C LYS A 198 -13.78 -2.15 -4.15
N GLU A 199 -14.77 -2.76 -4.80
CA GLU A 199 -16.18 -2.57 -4.45
C GLU A 199 -16.48 -3.09 -3.04
N GLN A 200 -15.79 -4.13 -2.56
CA GLN A 200 -15.89 -4.61 -1.18
C GLN A 200 -15.24 -3.64 -0.20
N GLU A 201 -14.02 -3.17 -0.49
CA GLU A 201 -13.31 -2.22 0.38
C GLU A 201 -14.06 -0.88 0.53
N VAL A 202 -14.62 -0.36 -0.57
CA VAL A 202 -15.42 0.88 -0.53
C VAL A 202 -16.68 0.71 0.34
N LYS A 203 -17.29 -0.48 0.37
CA LYS A 203 -18.47 -0.75 1.22
C LYS A 203 -18.14 -0.82 2.71
N ILE A 204 -16.91 -1.16 3.08
CA ILE A 204 -16.48 -1.21 4.48
C ILE A 204 -16.30 0.21 5.03
N LEU A 205 -15.87 1.13 4.18
CA LEU A 205 -15.64 2.53 4.53
C LEU A 205 -16.90 3.42 4.47
N SER A 206 -17.97 2.98 3.79
CA SER A 206 -19.20 3.75 3.55
C SER A 206 -20.22 3.60 4.67
#